data_AF-A0A972E153-F1
#
_entry.id   AF-A0A972E153-F1
#
_cell.length_a   1.000
_cell.length_b   1.000
_cell.length_c   1.000
_cell.angle_alpha   90.00
_cell.angle_beta   90.00
_cell.angle_gamma   90.00
#
_symmetry.space_group_name_H-M   'P 1'
#
loop_
_entity.id
_entity.type
_entity.pdbx_description
1 polymer ?
#
loop_
_entity_poly.entity_id
_entity_poly.type
_entity_poly.pdbx_seq_one_letter_code
_entity_poly.pdbx_strand_id
1 'polypeptide(L)'
;MTKHNGFAAAQAINVAPAVGAVSTGTATRPSARRPRRDGTARRRAFALIQATIVVMVLAVVAAVVAPRFSGAGIAENRMDELCNNLQLLRSQIELYKVQHSDNPPMRVVDGTIAADGRFDQMLYCTDADGNVKPDRPRTRRDEVFRYGPYLEEVPANPFNGSGAIVVVRDRNDVPVPGNAGWAYVPGTGEIFANDSVHHAGL
;
A
#
# COMPACT_ATOMS: atom_id res chain seq x y z
N MET A 1 -14.81 2.60 -54.72
CA MET A 1 -15.75 1.50 -54.38
C MET A 1 -16.07 1.62 -52.89
N THR A 2 -17.17 2.30 -52.52
CA THR A 2 -18.52 1.76 -52.16
C THR A 2 -18.55 1.12 -50.77
N LYS A 3 -19.49 1.36 -49.85
CA LYS A 3 -20.66 2.26 -49.74
C LYS A 3 -21.15 2.18 -48.27
N HIS A 4 -21.88 3.20 -47.83
CA HIS A 4 -22.60 3.34 -46.57
C HIS A 4 -23.67 2.26 -46.32
N ASN A 5 -23.90 1.89 -45.04
CA ASN A 5 -25.15 1.31 -44.50
C ASN A 5 -25.41 2.01 -43.15
N GLY A 6 -26.51 2.71 -42.83
CA GLY A 6 -27.84 2.75 -43.43
C GLY A 6 -28.88 2.23 -42.42
N PHE A 7 -29.30 3.08 -41.48
CA PHE A 7 -30.44 2.85 -40.58
C PHE A 7 -31.77 2.93 -41.36
N ALA A 8 -32.71 1.99 -41.13
CA ALA A 8 -34.15 2.11 -41.43
C ALA A 8 -34.89 1.02 -40.61
N ALA A 9 -35.72 1.37 -39.62
CA ALA A 9 -37.09 1.90 -39.68
C ALA A 9 -38.15 0.78 -39.76
N ALA A 10 -39.04 0.83 -38.78
CA ALA A 10 -40.18 -0.05 -38.55
C ALA A 10 -41.38 0.26 -39.45
N GLN A 11 -42.21 -0.75 -39.73
CA GLN A 11 -43.68 -0.71 -39.90
C GLN A 11 -44.15 -2.16 -40.19
N ALA A 12 -44.99 -2.80 -39.37
CA ALA A 12 -46.43 -2.63 -39.16
C ALA A 12 -47.22 -3.72 -39.91
N ILE A 13 -47.87 -4.64 -39.17
CA ILE A 13 -49.04 -5.37 -39.65
C ILE A 13 -50.08 -5.41 -38.53
N ASN A 14 -51.23 -4.82 -38.82
CA ASN A 14 -52.46 -4.81 -38.06
C ASN A 14 -53.47 -5.70 -38.80
N VAL A 15 -54.09 -6.68 -38.14
CA VAL A 15 -55.41 -7.22 -38.52
C VAL A 15 -56.14 -7.74 -37.27
N ALA A 16 -57.29 -7.15 -36.96
CA ALA A 16 -58.33 -7.60 -36.02
C ALA A 16 -59.43 -8.39 -36.77
N PRO A 17 -60.61 -8.66 -36.20
CA PRO A 17 -60.99 -9.48 -35.04
C PRO A 17 -61.92 -10.65 -35.45
N ALA A 18 -62.28 -11.57 -34.52
CA ALA A 18 -63.44 -12.44 -34.71
C ALA A 18 -64.14 -12.76 -33.38
N VAL A 19 -65.47 -12.66 -33.46
CA VAL A 19 -66.48 -12.65 -32.41
C VAL A 19 -66.93 -14.07 -32.04
N GLY A 20 -67.29 -14.27 -30.77
CA GLY A 20 -68.48 -15.03 -30.38
C GLY A 20 -68.28 -16.41 -29.76
N ALA A 21 -68.61 -16.54 -28.48
CA ALA A 21 -69.69 -17.42 -28.02
C ALA A 21 -69.96 -17.20 -26.52
N VAL A 22 -71.24 -16.95 -26.23
CA VAL A 22 -71.82 -16.91 -24.90
C VAL A 22 -71.96 -18.33 -24.36
N SER A 23 -71.67 -18.54 -23.07
CA SER A 23 -72.16 -19.71 -22.35
C SER A 23 -72.50 -19.30 -20.92
N THR A 24 -73.80 -19.36 -20.64
CA THR A 24 -74.42 -19.16 -19.34
C THR A 24 -74.15 -20.39 -18.47
N GLY A 25 -73.46 -20.21 -17.35
CA GLY A 25 -73.27 -21.24 -16.32
C GLY A 25 -73.45 -20.65 -14.93
N THR A 26 -74.63 -20.88 -14.37
CA THR A 26 -75.08 -20.41 -13.07
C THR A 26 -74.38 -21.15 -11.92
N ALA A 27 -73.95 -20.38 -10.92
CA ALA A 27 -74.10 -20.65 -9.48
C ALA A 27 -73.07 -21.53 -8.68
N THR A 28 -72.51 -20.89 -7.63
CA THR A 28 -72.44 -21.34 -6.22
C THR A 28 -71.23 -22.15 -5.71
N ARG A 29 -70.25 -21.45 -5.11
CA ARG A 29 -69.77 -21.57 -3.69
C ARG A 29 -68.33 -21.04 -3.49
N PRO A 30 -68.11 -20.01 -2.66
CA PRO A 30 -66.77 -19.75 -2.14
C PRO A 30 -66.50 -20.70 -0.95
N SER A 31 -65.62 -21.69 -1.16
CA SER A 31 -65.01 -22.44 -0.06
C SER A 31 -63.93 -21.56 0.57
N ALA A 32 -64.29 -20.86 1.64
CA ALA A 32 -63.35 -20.13 2.49
C ALA A 32 -62.42 -21.14 3.18
N ARG A 33 -61.20 -21.30 2.66
CA ARG A 33 -60.14 -22.09 3.29
C ARG A 33 -59.62 -21.32 4.51
N ARG A 34 -60.16 -21.65 5.68
CA ARG A 34 -59.70 -21.11 6.97
C ARG A 34 -58.19 -21.40 7.15
N PRO A 35 -57.34 -20.42 7.45
CA PRO A 35 -56.03 -20.72 8.00
C PRO A 35 -56.22 -21.34 9.39
N ARG A 36 -55.78 -22.58 9.57
CA ARG A 36 -55.65 -23.19 10.88
C ARG A 36 -54.64 -22.36 11.68
N ARG A 37 -55.15 -21.67 12.69
CA ARG A 37 -54.35 -20.92 13.66
C ARG A 37 -53.78 -21.94 14.63
N ASP A 38 -52.69 -22.59 14.22
CA ASP A 38 -51.99 -23.54 15.08
C ASP A 38 -51.35 -22.79 16.25
N GLY A 39 -51.90 -23.01 17.43
CA GLY A 39 -51.44 -22.45 18.68
C GLY A 39 -50.03 -22.94 19.02
N THR A 40 -49.03 -22.11 18.72
CA THR A 40 -47.67 -22.23 19.27
C THR A 40 -47.15 -20.88 19.79
N ALA A 41 -48.03 -20.10 20.43
CA ALA A 41 -47.66 -18.81 21.02
C ALA A 41 -46.66 -18.94 22.19
N ARG A 42 -46.58 -20.09 22.89
CA ARG A 42 -45.64 -20.28 24.01
C ARG A 42 -44.21 -20.61 23.60
N ARG A 43 -43.96 -21.11 22.38
CA ARG A 43 -42.59 -21.42 21.90
C ARG A 43 -41.90 -20.22 21.21
N ARG A 44 -42.68 -19.20 20.80
CA ARG A 44 -42.14 -17.99 20.15
C ARG A 44 -41.54 -16.99 21.13
N ALA A 45 -42.08 -16.91 22.35
CA ALA A 45 -41.53 -16.04 23.39
C ALA A 45 -40.08 -16.43 23.78
N PHE A 46 -39.77 -17.73 23.79
CA PHE A 46 -38.41 -18.23 24.06
C PHE A 46 -37.42 -17.86 22.94
N ALA A 47 -37.83 -18.01 21.67
CA ALA A 47 -37.00 -17.67 20.52
C ALA A 47 -36.71 -16.15 20.41
N LEU A 48 -37.69 -15.30 20.72
CA LEU A 48 -37.53 -13.85 20.64
C LEU A 48 -36.57 -13.31 21.71
N ILE A 49 -36.70 -13.76 22.96
CA ILE A 49 -35.80 -13.35 24.05
C ILE A 49 -34.38 -13.84 23.79
N GLN A 50 -34.21 -15.08 23.33
CA GLN A 50 -32.91 -15.64 22.99
C GLN A 50 -32.22 -14.84 21.88
N ALA A 51 -32.94 -14.51 20.80
CA ALA A 51 -32.42 -13.67 19.73
C ALA A 51 -32.07 -12.25 20.23
N THR A 52 -32.86 -11.70 21.16
CA THR A 52 -32.62 -10.37 21.73
C THR A 52 -31.34 -10.32 22.56
N ILE A 53 -31.11 -11.32 23.41
CA ILE A 53 -29.87 -11.41 24.22
C ILE A 53 -28.65 -11.57 23.30
N VAL A 54 -28.73 -12.40 22.28
CA VAL A 54 -27.63 -12.59 21.32
C VAL A 54 -27.29 -11.27 20.61
N VAL A 55 -28.28 -10.54 20.09
CA VAL A 55 -28.05 -9.25 19.44
C VAL A 55 -27.51 -8.21 20.42
N MET A 56 -27.99 -8.20 21.66
CA MET A 56 -27.49 -7.29 22.71
C MET A 56 -26.03 -7.57 23.06
N VAL A 57 -25.66 -8.84 23.26
CA VAL A 57 -24.28 -9.24 23.53
C VAL A 57 -23.38 -8.91 22.33
N LEU A 58 -23.82 -9.19 21.10
CA LEU A 58 -23.07 -8.82 19.89
C LEU A 58 -22.89 -7.30 19.76
N ALA A 59 -23.89 -6.50 20.16
CA ALA A 59 -23.77 -5.03 20.16
C ALA A 59 -22.72 -4.54 21.15
N VAL A 60 -22.65 -5.14 22.36
CA VAL A 60 -21.62 -4.80 23.36
C VAL A 60 -20.24 -5.25 22.90
N VAL A 61 -20.13 -6.48 22.38
CA VAL A 61 -18.86 -7.02 21.87
C VAL A 61 -18.34 -6.16 20.71
N ALA A 62 -19.19 -5.79 19.75
CA ALA A 62 -18.80 -4.93 18.64
C ALA A 62 -18.27 -3.57 19.09
N ALA A 63 -18.84 -2.99 20.16
CA ALA A 63 -18.38 -1.72 20.71
C ALA A 63 -16.99 -1.81 21.39
N VAL A 64 -16.66 -2.94 22.02
CA VAL A 64 -15.37 -3.14 22.70
C VAL A 64 -14.27 -3.57 21.74
N VAL A 65 -14.63 -4.31 20.69
CA VAL A 65 -13.68 -4.85 19.71
C VAL A 65 -13.20 -3.78 18.71
N ALA A 66 -13.80 -2.59 18.68
CA ALA A 66 -13.31 -1.48 17.85
C ALA A 66 -11.81 -1.23 18.11
N PRO A 67 -10.92 -1.54 17.16
CA PRO A 67 -9.49 -1.36 17.34
C PRO A 67 -9.23 0.13 17.47
N ARG A 68 -8.71 0.53 18.64
CA ARG A 68 -8.36 1.92 18.91
C ARG A 68 -7.03 2.19 18.24
N PHE A 69 -7.05 2.60 16.97
CA PHE A 69 -5.90 3.30 16.39
C PHE A 69 -5.78 4.65 17.10
N SER A 70 -5.16 4.65 18.28
CA SER A 70 -4.82 5.88 18.98
C SER A 70 -3.75 6.60 18.15
N GLY A 71 -3.82 7.93 18.06
CA GLY A 71 -2.78 8.72 17.37
C GLY A 71 -1.38 8.48 17.94
N ALA A 72 -1.29 8.06 19.21
CA ALA A 72 -0.05 7.59 19.84
C ALA A 72 0.50 6.33 19.18
N GLY A 73 -0.33 5.34 18.86
CA GLY A 73 0.10 4.14 18.12
C GLY A 73 0.57 4.46 16.70
N ILE A 74 -0.05 5.44 16.03
CA ILE A 74 0.39 5.86 14.69
C ILE A 74 1.76 6.54 14.74
N ALA A 75 2.01 7.38 15.76
CA ALA A 75 3.30 8.04 15.94
C ALA A 75 4.41 7.04 16.32
N GLU A 76 4.13 6.11 17.24
CA GLU A 76 5.06 5.05 17.64
C GLU A 76 5.44 4.17 16.44
N ASN A 77 4.44 3.74 15.65
CA ASN A 77 4.68 2.94 14.46
C ASN A 77 5.61 3.64 13.45
N ARG A 78 5.52 4.97 13.31
CA ARG A 78 6.43 5.74 12.44
C ARG A 78 7.84 5.82 13.01
N MET A 79 8.01 5.86 14.33
CA MET A 79 9.34 5.82 14.97
C MET A 79 9.98 4.46 14.78
N ASP A 80 9.23 3.38 14.99
CA ASP A 80 9.70 2.02 14.75
C ASP A 80 10.11 1.82 13.29
N GLU A 81 9.26 2.27 12.35
CA GLU A 81 9.57 2.24 10.92
C GLU A 81 10.82 3.06 10.57
N LEU A 82 10.98 4.25 11.17
CA LEU A 82 12.17 5.09 10.98
C LEU A 82 13.44 4.38 11.46
N CYS A 83 13.42 3.82 12.67
CA CYS A 83 14.53 3.08 13.25
C CYS A 83 14.89 1.85 12.40
N ASN A 84 13.88 1.09 11.96
CA ASN A 84 14.08 -0.06 11.08
C ASN A 84 14.70 0.33 9.74
N ASN A 85 14.21 1.41 9.12
CA ASN A 85 14.76 1.93 7.86
C ASN A 85 16.21 2.42 8.04
N LEU A 86 16.52 3.11 9.14
CA LEU A 86 17.89 3.52 9.47
C LEU A 86 18.82 2.32 9.66
N GLN A 87 18.38 1.29 10.39
CA GLN A 87 19.15 0.07 10.59
C GLN A 87 19.39 -0.67 9.27
N LEU A 88 18.37 -0.77 8.42
CA LEU A 88 18.51 -1.33 7.08
C LEU A 88 19.57 -0.58 6.29
N LEU A 89 19.44 0.74 6.16
CA LEU A 89 20.40 1.58 5.42
C LEU A 89 21.83 1.43 5.96
N ARG A 90 22.01 1.52 7.28
CA ARG A 90 23.32 1.36 7.95
C ARG A 90 23.91 -0.03 7.67
N SER A 91 23.11 -1.08 7.77
CA SER A 91 23.59 -2.46 7.51
C SER A 91 24.07 -2.65 6.07
N GLN A 92 23.37 -2.07 5.09
CA GLN A 92 23.74 -2.16 3.69
C GLN A 92 24.99 -1.32 3.38
N ILE A 93 25.13 -0.14 3.99
CA ILE A 93 26.34 0.69 3.87
C ILE A 93 27.56 -0.03 4.44
N GLU A 94 27.43 -0.70 5.58
CA GLU A 94 28.54 -1.49 6.14
C GLU A 94 28.89 -2.68 5.24
N LEU A 95 27.90 -3.37 4.68
CA LEU A 95 28.15 -4.43 3.70
C LEU A 95 28.85 -3.90 2.44
N TYR A 96 28.50 -2.69 1.97
CA TYR A 96 29.18 -2.01 0.88
C TYR A 96 30.65 -1.76 1.20
N LYS A 97 30.94 -1.19 2.37
CA LYS A 97 32.30 -0.85 2.82
C LYS A 97 33.20 -2.08 2.85
N VAL A 98 32.70 -3.21 3.34
CA VAL A 98 33.44 -4.49 3.37
C VAL A 98 33.86 -4.93 1.96
N GLN A 99 33.08 -4.61 0.93
CA GLN A 99 33.35 -5.00 -0.45
C GLN A 99 34.19 -3.97 -1.23
N HIS A 100 34.29 -2.74 -0.75
CA HIS A 100 34.95 -1.60 -1.42
C HIS A 100 36.12 -1.02 -0.60
N SER A 101 36.87 -1.88 0.09
CA SER A 101 38.07 -1.49 0.85
C SER A 101 37.81 -0.39 1.90
N ASP A 102 36.74 -0.55 2.67
CA ASP A 102 36.26 0.39 3.70
C ASP A 102 35.86 1.78 3.18
N ASN A 103 35.75 1.96 1.87
CA ASN A 103 35.22 3.19 1.29
C ASN A 103 33.69 3.16 1.33
N PRO A 104 33.05 4.12 2.02
CA PRO A 104 31.60 4.26 1.97
C PRO A 104 31.12 4.73 0.58
N PRO A 105 29.82 4.54 0.27
CA PRO A 105 29.21 5.11 -0.92
C PRO A 105 29.48 6.62 -1.06
N MET A 106 29.48 7.12 -2.29
CA MET A 106 29.82 8.49 -2.67
C MET A 106 31.26 8.93 -2.36
N ARG A 107 32.10 8.09 -1.74
CA ARG A 107 33.54 8.36 -1.60
C ARG A 107 34.31 7.65 -2.70
N VAL A 108 35.14 8.39 -3.42
CA VAL A 108 36.10 7.86 -4.39
C VAL A 108 37.39 7.50 -3.67
N VAL A 109 38.18 6.58 -4.23
CA VAL A 109 39.48 6.12 -3.71
C VAL A 109 40.43 7.28 -3.34
N ASP A 110 40.39 8.39 -4.10
CA ASP A 110 41.18 9.60 -3.83
C ASP A 110 40.68 10.45 -2.64
N GLY A 111 39.67 9.97 -1.90
CA GLY A 111 39.05 10.66 -0.77
C GLY A 111 38.09 11.79 -1.16
N THR A 112 37.89 12.02 -2.45
CA THR A 112 36.93 13.00 -2.97
C THR A 112 35.50 12.48 -2.87
N ILE A 113 34.53 13.40 -2.78
CA ILE A 113 33.11 13.05 -2.76
C ILE A 113 32.59 13.05 -4.20
N ALA A 114 32.14 11.90 -4.67
CA ALA A 114 31.48 11.75 -5.96
C ALA A 114 30.09 12.39 -5.91
N ALA A 115 29.73 13.08 -7.00
CA ALA A 115 28.35 13.47 -7.25
C ALA A 115 27.54 12.24 -7.67
N ASP A 116 27.14 11.45 -6.70
CA ASP A 116 26.15 10.39 -6.88
C ASP A 116 24.75 11.05 -6.82
N GLY A 117 23.99 10.91 -7.91
CA GLY A 117 22.70 11.59 -8.06
C GLY A 117 21.60 11.07 -7.14
N ARG A 118 21.65 9.80 -6.68
CA ARG A 118 20.54 9.12 -5.97
C ARG A 118 20.94 7.91 -5.10
N PHE A 119 22.18 7.81 -4.62
CA PHE A 119 22.72 6.58 -4.03
C PHE A 119 22.85 5.44 -5.05
N ASP A 120 23.22 5.77 -6.29
CA ASP A 120 23.30 4.81 -7.39
C ASP A 120 24.25 3.64 -7.07
N GLN A 121 25.33 3.88 -6.32
CA GLN A 121 26.25 2.83 -5.87
C GLN A 121 25.59 1.77 -4.97
N MET A 122 24.48 2.12 -4.32
CA MET A 122 23.69 1.20 -3.51
C MET A 122 22.59 0.50 -4.32
N LEU A 123 22.10 1.16 -5.37
CA LEU A 123 20.98 0.69 -6.20
C LEU A 123 21.40 -0.15 -7.41
N TYR A 124 22.64 0.01 -7.87
CA TYR A 124 23.21 -0.69 -9.03
C TYR A 124 24.34 -1.62 -8.61
N CYS A 125 24.66 -2.61 -9.46
CA CYS A 125 25.90 -3.35 -9.33
C CYS A 125 27.10 -2.42 -9.57
N THR A 126 28.13 -2.55 -8.72
CA THR A 126 29.36 -1.77 -8.76
C THR A 126 30.59 -2.64 -9.03
N ASP A 127 31.64 -2.01 -9.56
CA ASP A 127 32.98 -2.58 -9.60
C ASP A 127 33.70 -2.41 -8.24
N ALA A 128 34.96 -2.84 -8.14
CA ALA A 128 35.73 -2.75 -6.90
C ALA A 128 35.97 -1.31 -6.41
N ASP A 129 35.89 -0.32 -7.30
CA ASP A 129 36.10 1.10 -7.02
C ASP A 129 34.79 1.85 -6.78
N GLY A 130 33.64 1.16 -6.85
CA GLY A 130 32.32 1.75 -6.64
C GLY A 130 31.74 2.40 -7.88
N ASN A 131 32.30 2.20 -9.08
CA ASN A 131 31.71 2.74 -10.29
C ASN A 131 30.45 1.96 -10.67
N VAL A 132 29.43 2.68 -11.12
CA VAL A 132 28.18 2.11 -11.64
C VAL A 132 28.12 2.22 -13.15
N LYS A 133 27.36 1.34 -13.79
CA LYS A 133 27.08 1.40 -15.24
C LYS A 133 25.59 1.62 -15.50
N PRO A 134 25.13 2.87 -15.72
CA PRO A 134 23.70 3.18 -15.82
C PRO A 134 23.04 2.60 -17.07
N ASP A 135 23.80 2.30 -18.13
CA ASP A 135 23.30 1.73 -19.39
C ASP A 135 22.86 0.25 -19.29
N ARG A 136 22.79 -0.31 -18.08
CA ARG A 136 22.51 -1.72 -17.84
C ARG A 136 21.45 -1.92 -16.76
N PRO A 137 20.79 -3.09 -16.74
CA PRO A 137 19.90 -3.44 -15.65
C PRO A 137 20.68 -3.39 -14.32
N ARG A 138 20.13 -2.66 -13.35
CA ARG A 138 20.70 -2.43 -12.01
C ARG A 138 21.16 -3.68 -11.26
N THR A 139 20.54 -4.83 -11.52
CA THR A 139 20.78 -6.10 -10.82
C THR A 139 21.70 -7.06 -11.56
N ARG A 140 22.16 -6.71 -12.77
CA ARG A 140 22.95 -7.62 -13.60
C ARG A 140 24.43 -7.58 -13.21
N ARG A 141 24.93 -8.67 -12.63
CA ARG A 141 26.37 -8.85 -12.33
C ARG A 141 27.16 -9.32 -13.55
N ASP A 142 28.43 -8.92 -13.61
CA ASP A 142 29.42 -9.48 -14.53
C ASP A 142 30.81 -9.59 -13.87
N GLU A 143 31.86 -9.79 -14.66
CA GLU A 143 33.24 -9.94 -14.16
C GLU A 143 33.82 -8.63 -13.57
N VAL A 144 33.29 -7.47 -13.97
CA VAL A 144 33.74 -6.14 -13.55
C VAL A 144 32.80 -5.61 -12.45
N PHE A 145 31.51 -5.52 -12.73
CA PHE A 145 30.44 -5.05 -11.85
C PHE A 145 29.81 -6.23 -11.09
N ARG A 146 30.51 -6.73 -10.08
CA ARG A 146 30.15 -7.96 -9.36
C ARG A 146 29.48 -7.71 -8.00
N TYR A 147 29.67 -6.53 -7.42
CA TYR A 147 29.20 -6.16 -6.10
C TYR A 147 27.82 -5.50 -6.16
N GLY A 148 27.03 -5.56 -5.09
CA GLY A 148 25.68 -4.99 -5.07
C GLY A 148 24.67 -5.66 -6.04
N PRO A 149 23.51 -5.06 -6.34
CA PRO A 149 22.95 -3.92 -5.62
C PRO A 149 22.66 -4.32 -4.17
N TYR A 150 22.76 -3.36 -3.27
CA TYR A 150 22.56 -3.53 -1.84
C TYR A 150 21.15 -3.14 -1.40
N LEU A 151 20.52 -2.27 -2.19
CA LEU A 151 19.15 -1.81 -2.01
C LEU A 151 18.37 -2.01 -3.31
N GLU A 152 17.11 -2.43 -3.19
CA GLU A 152 16.18 -2.40 -4.33
C GLU A 152 15.67 -0.99 -4.59
N GLU A 153 15.39 -0.27 -3.50
CA GLU A 153 15.04 1.14 -3.47
C GLU A 153 15.49 1.76 -2.14
N VAL A 154 15.65 3.08 -2.11
CA VAL A 154 15.88 3.80 -0.86
C VAL A 154 14.53 3.95 -0.16
N PRO A 155 14.34 3.42 1.06
CA PRO A 155 13.08 3.53 1.77
C PRO A 155 12.72 5.00 2.01
N ALA A 156 11.43 5.32 1.98
CA ALA A 156 10.95 6.65 2.32
C ALA A 156 11.05 6.88 3.83
N ASN A 157 11.46 8.08 4.23
CA ASN A 157 11.37 8.48 5.64
C ASN A 157 9.86 8.64 6.00
N PRO A 158 9.35 7.95 7.04
CA PRO A 158 7.92 7.95 7.40
C PRO A 158 7.39 9.32 7.86
N PHE A 159 8.27 10.30 8.16
CA PHE A 159 7.89 11.63 8.61
C PHE A 159 7.70 12.64 7.48
N ASN A 160 8.42 12.49 6.36
CA ASN A 160 8.33 13.40 5.21
C ASN A 160 8.01 12.71 3.87
N GLY A 161 7.91 11.37 3.86
CA GLY A 161 7.55 10.56 2.70
C GLY A 161 8.61 10.53 1.60
N SER A 162 9.83 10.98 1.87
CA SER A 162 10.89 11.11 0.87
C SER A 162 11.97 10.05 1.05
N GLY A 163 12.40 9.42 -0.03
CA GLY A 163 13.60 8.56 -0.09
C GLY A 163 14.83 9.30 -0.62
N ALA A 164 14.74 10.61 -0.86
CA ALA A 164 15.87 11.39 -1.36
C ALA A 164 16.95 11.55 -0.30
N ILE A 165 18.21 11.56 -0.73
CA ILE A 165 19.38 11.68 0.13
C ILE A 165 20.04 13.03 -0.13
N VAL A 166 20.39 13.73 0.95
CA VAL A 166 21.18 14.97 0.91
C VAL A 166 22.53 14.73 1.56
N VAL A 167 23.58 15.27 0.96
CA VAL A 167 24.94 15.17 1.50
C VAL A 167 25.15 16.25 2.55
N VAL A 168 25.68 15.85 3.71
CA VAL A 168 26.04 16.72 4.84
C VAL A 168 27.48 16.45 5.30
N ARG A 169 28.07 17.38 6.05
CA ARG A 169 29.41 17.20 6.61
C ARG A 169 29.37 16.35 7.87
N ASP A 170 28.38 16.60 8.73
CA ASP A 170 28.11 15.82 9.94
C ASP A 170 26.65 15.97 10.38
N ARG A 171 26.30 15.30 11.49
CA ARG A 171 24.94 15.32 12.07
C ARG A 171 24.43 16.73 12.41
N ASN A 172 25.31 17.69 12.73
CA ASN A 172 24.90 19.03 13.15
C ASN A 172 24.33 19.88 12.00
N ASP A 173 24.53 19.47 10.75
CA ASP A 173 23.96 20.14 9.57
C ASP A 173 22.49 19.72 9.32
N VAL A 174 21.95 18.79 10.12
CA VAL A 174 20.60 18.20 9.95
C VAL A 174 19.60 18.89 10.90
N PRO A 175 18.38 19.25 10.46
CA PRO A 175 17.80 18.99 9.14
C PRO A 175 18.24 19.99 8.07
N VAL A 176 18.57 19.47 6.90
CA VAL A 176 18.82 20.25 5.69
C VAL A 176 17.49 20.53 4.99
N PRO A 177 17.23 21.77 4.55
CA PRO A 177 16.04 22.10 3.76
C PRO A 177 16.04 21.37 2.41
N GLY A 178 14.85 21.13 1.82
CA GLY A 178 14.73 20.51 0.49
C GLY A 178 14.01 19.16 0.46
N ASN A 179 13.29 18.80 1.52
CA ASN A 179 12.44 17.59 1.59
C ASN A 179 13.19 16.27 1.30
N ALA A 180 14.51 16.22 1.51
CA ALA A 180 15.24 14.96 1.53
C ALA A 180 14.84 14.14 2.76
N GLY A 181 14.66 12.84 2.59
CA GLY A 181 14.34 11.91 3.68
C GLY A 181 15.51 11.65 4.61
N TRP A 182 16.71 11.61 4.03
CA TRP A 182 17.92 11.15 4.69
C TRP A 182 19.06 12.12 4.47
N ALA A 183 19.87 12.32 5.50
CA ALA A 183 21.11 13.07 5.44
C ALA A 183 22.28 12.08 5.56
N TYR A 184 23.24 12.18 4.65
CA TYR A 184 24.34 11.23 4.53
C TYR A 184 25.69 11.93 4.60
N VAL A 185 26.65 11.31 5.28
CA VAL A 185 28.04 11.77 5.38
C VAL A 185 28.94 10.83 4.57
N PRO A 186 29.29 11.18 3.32
CA PRO A 186 30.19 10.39 2.48
C PRO A 186 31.57 10.16 3.09
N GLY A 187 32.00 11.01 4.03
CA GLY A 187 33.30 10.89 4.67
C GLY A 187 33.41 9.68 5.62
N THR A 188 32.31 9.32 6.28
CA THR A 188 32.25 8.30 7.33
C THR A 188 31.31 7.15 6.98
N GLY A 189 30.38 7.36 6.05
CA GLY A 189 29.29 6.44 5.76
C GLY A 189 28.09 6.57 6.70
N GLU A 190 28.07 7.58 7.57
CA GLU A 190 26.97 7.79 8.51
C GLU A 190 25.72 8.31 7.81
N ILE A 191 24.56 7.83 8.25
CA ILE A 191 23.26 8.23 7.73
C ILE A 191 22.29 8.56 8.87
N PHE A 192 21.55 9.65 8.69
CA PHE A 192 20.63 10.24 9.66
C PHE A 192 19.27 10.54 9.02
N ALA A 193 18.22 10.57 9.84
CA ALA A 193 16.92 11.07 9.42
C ALA A 193 16.95 12.60 9.22
N ASN A 194 16.44 13.08 8.09
CA ASN A 194 16.49 14.50 7.71
C ASN A 194 15.14 15.23 7.89
N ASP A 195 14.40 14.92 8.94
CA ASP A 195 13.13 15.57 9.24
C ASP A 195 13.16 16.40 10.54
N SER A 196 14.00 16.03 11.52
CA SER A 196 14.20 16.80 12.75
C SER A 196 15.56 16.51 13.40
N VAL A 197 16.03 17.44 14.25
CA VAL A 197 17.26 17.27 15.04
C VAL A 197 17.17 16.06 15.98
N HIS A 198 15.98 15.80 16.54
CA HIS A 198 15.75 14.66 17.43
C HIS A 198 15.93 13.33 16.68
N HIS A 199 15.35 13.21 15.49
CA HIS A 199 15.44 11.98 14.69
C HIS A 199 16.81 11.76 14.07
N ALA A 200 17.55 12.83 13.79
CA ALA A 200 18.95 12.74 13.40
C ALA A 200 19.83 12.12 14.51
N GLY A 201 19.36 12.17 15.77
CA GLY A 201 20.02 11.63 16.95
C GLY A 201 20.01 10.10 17.09
N LEU A 202 19.10 9.42 16.39
CA LEU A 202 18.86 7.97 16.44
C LEU A 202 19.99 7.14 15.76
#